data_AF-A0A1D2QX21-F1
#
_entry.id   AF-A0A1D2QX21-F1
#
_cell.length_a   1.000
_cell.length_b   1.000
_cell.length_c   1.000
_cell.angle_alpha   90.00
_cell.angle_beta   90.00
_cell.angle_gamma   90.00
#
_symmetry.space_group_name_H-M   'P 1'
#
loop_
_entity.id
_entity.type
_entity.pdbx_description
1 polymer ?
#
loop_
_entity_poly.entity_id
_entity_poly.type
_entity_poly.pdbx_seq_one_letter_code
_entity_poly.pdbx_strand_id
1 'polypeptide(L)'
;MPEQASQINTKIGLEIHVPLNTKRKLFCNCPTNYYDVSEPNINTCEVCTGMPGAKPFPINSEALKTAVMVAKLLNCKIINENKFVKRKRQFLNLD
;
A
#
# COMPACT_ATOMS: atom_id res chain seq x y z
N MET A 1 -19.59 -46.54 -8.71
CA MET A 1 -18.83 -45.27 -8.79
C MET A 1 -19.78 -44.22 -9.35
N PRO A 2 -19.87 -43.00 -8.79
CA PRO A 2 -18.89 -42.33 -7.94
C PRO A 2 -19.23 -42.36 -6.45
N GLU A 3 -18.16 -42.47 -5.65
CA GLU A 3 -18.15 -42.28 -4.20
C GLU A 3 -18.59 -40.86 -3.83
N GLN A 4 -19.31 -40.78 -2.71
CA GLN A 4 -19.74 -39.57 -2.06
C GLN A 4 -18.56 -38.61 -1.88
N ALA A 5 -18.58 -37.49 -2.59
CA ALA A 5 -17.69 -36.38 -2.30
C ALA A 5 -17.97 -35.92 -0.86
N SER A 6 -17.00 -36.16 0.02
CA SER A 6 -17.01 -35.64 1.38
C SER A 6 -17.27 -34.14 1.34
N GLN A 7 -18.10 -33.65 2.25
CA GLN A 7 -18.47 -32.23 2.32
C GLN A 7 -17.23 -31.40 2.70
N ILE A 8 -16.47 -30.95 1.70
CA ILE A 8 -15.25 -30.17 1.92
C ILE A 8 -15.65 -28.76 2.35
N ASN A 9 -15.46 -28.46 3.64
CA ASN A 9 -15.69 -27.13 4.21
C ASN A 9 -14.44 -26.25 4.05
N THR A 10 -14.10 -25.89 2.81
CA THR A 10 -12.92 -25.06 2.52
C THR A 10 -13.18 -23.60 2.86
N LYS A 11 -12.32 -23.00 3.69
CA LYS A 11 -12.33 -21.57 3.99
C LYS A 11 -11.23 -20.86 3.20
N ILE A 12 -11.58 -19.78 2.50
CA ILE A 12 -10.65 -19.02 1.65
C ILE A 12 -10.69 -17.55 2.08
N GLY A 13 -9.52 -16.94 2.24
CA GLY A 13 -9.34 -15.51 2.48
C GLY A 13 -8.37 -14.93 1.45
N LEU A 14 -8.60 -13.68 1.05
CA LEU A 14 -7.79 -12.96 0.06
C LEU A 14 -7.16 -11.73 0.70
N GLU A 15 -5.89 -11.47 0.38
CA GLU A 15 -5.20 -10.22 0.68
C GLU A 15 -4.88 -9.53 -0.64
N ILE A 16 -5.46 -8.34 -0.85
CA ILE A 16 -5.40 -7.64 -2.14
C ILE A 16 -4.69 -6.30 -1.93
N HIS A 17 -3.60 -6.07 -2.66
CA HIS A 17 -2.89 -4.79 -2.71
C HIS A 17 -3.15 -4.10 -4.05
N VAL A 18 -3.65 -2.86 -3.98
CA VAL A 18 -3.98 -2.05 -5.17
C VAL A 18 -3.18 -0.75 -5.14
N PRO A 19 -2.36 -0.44 -6.16
CA PRO A 19 -1.70 0.86 -6.28
C PRO A 19 -2.73 1.98 -6.45
N LEU A 20 -2.62 3.05 -5.66
CA LEU A 20 -3.49 4.21 -5.80
C LEU A 20 -3.02 5.10 -6.95
N ASN A 21 -3.93 5.44 -7.86
CA ASN A 21 -3.67 6.39 -8.94
C ASN A 21 -3.55 7.81 -8.36
N THR A 22 -2.33 8.19 -8.01
CA THR A 22 -1.97 9.50 -7.46
C THR A 22 -0.82 10.06 -8.26
N LYS A 23 -0.55 11.36 -8.16
CA LYS A 23 0.59 11.99 -8.89
C LYS A 23 1.93 11.85 -8.18
N ARG A 24 1.92 11.65 -6.86
CA ARG A 24 3.10 11.58 -5.99
C ARG A 24 3.00 10.44 -4.99
N LYS A 25 4.15 9.93 -4.55
CA LYS A 25 4.26 8.88 -3.53
C LYS A 25 3.60 9.29 -2.20
N LEU A 26 3.37 8.30 -1.33
CA LEU A 26 2.58 8.49 -0.12
C LEU A 26 3.18 9.46 0.91
N PHE A 27 4.52 9.50 1.01
CA PHE A 27 5.26 10.23 2.05
C PHE A 27 6.34 11.18 1.50
N CYS A 28 6.38 11.43 0.19
CA CYS A 28 7.31 12.37 -0.43
C CYS A 28 6.73 12.91 -1.75
N ASN A 29 7.44 13.85 -2.39
CA ASN A 29 6.98 14.48 -3.63
C ASN A 29 7.43 13.75 -4.91
N CYS A 30 8.14 12.62 -4.81
CA CYS A 30 8.51 11.85 -6.01
C CYS A 30 7.25 11.40 -6.77
N PRO A 31 7.29 11.41 -8.11
CA PRO A 31 6.15 11.00 -8.90
C PRO A 31 5.96 9.48 -8.90
N THR A 32 4.75 9.07 -9.23
CA THR A 32 4.26 7.68 -9.29
C THR A 32 4.06 7.20 -10.73
N ASN A 33 4.59 7.94 -11.71
CA ASN A 33 4.55 7.63 -13.15
C ASN A 33 5.59 6.57 -13.57
N TYR A 34 5.79 5.54 -12.76
CA TYR A 34 6.87 4.56 -12.97
C TYR A 34 6.72 3.72 -14.24
N TYR A 35 5.54 3.71 -14.87
CA TYR A 35 5.34 3.12 -16.21
C TYR A 35 5.91 3.99 -17.34
N ASP A 36 6.07 5.30 -17.12
CA ASP A 36 6.52 6.26 -18.13
C ASP A 36 8.05 6.48 -18.10
N VAL A 37 8.76 5.79 -17.20
CA VAL A 37 10.19 5.98 -16.98
C VAL A 37 10.92 4.67 -17.25
N SER A 38 11.92 4.71 -18.14
CA SER A 38 12.67 3.52 -18.57
C SER A 38 13.80 3.12 -17.62
N GLU A 39 14.40 4.10 -16.94
CA GLU A 39 15.59 3.87 -16.12
C GLU A 39 15.22 3.58 -14.65
N PRO A 40 15.95 2.67 -13.98
CA PRO A 40 15.77 2.41 -12.57
C PRO A 40 16.18 3.63 -11.73
N ASN A 41 15.57 3.76 -10.54
CA ASN A 41 15.93 4.76 -9.52
C ASN A 41 15.79 6.24 -9.92
N ILE A 42 15.12 6.57 -11.03
CA ILE A 42 14.87 7.97 -11.45
C ILE A 42 13.93 8.69 -10.50
N ASN A 43 12.80 8.08 -10.16
CA ASN A 43 11.78 8.69 -9.31
C ASN A 43 12.10 8.48 -7.82
N THR A 44 13.28 8.90 -7.37
CA THR A 44 13.75 8.66 -6.00
C THR A 44 14.14 9.95 -5.26
N CYS A 45 14.16 9.86 -3.93
CA CYS A 45 14.62 10.87 -2.98
C CYS A 45 15.01 10.16 -1.68
N GLU A 46 15.72 10.88 -0.82
CA GLU A 46 16.18 10.44 0.50
C GLU A 46 15.07 9.85 1.37
N VAL A 47 13.84 10.36 1.26
CA VAL A 47 12.70 9.85 2.03
C VAL A 47 12.27 8.46 1.55
N CYS A 48 12.13 8.26 0.23
CA CYS A 48 11.61 7.00 -0.30
C CYS A 48 12.69 5.91 -0.41
N THR A 49 13.97 6.29 -0.40
CA THR A 49 15.10 5.35 -0.29
C THR A 49 15.45 5.05 1.18
N GLY A 50 14.87 5.77 2.14
CA GLY A 50 15.08 5.52 3.56
C GLY A 50 16.47 5.94 4.05
N MET A 51 17.05 6.99 3.46
CA MET A 51 18.36 7.50 3.85
C MET A 51 18.35 8.02 5.31
N PRO A 52 19.49 7.92 6.03
CA PRO A 52 19.60 8.45 7.38
C PRO A 52 19.21 9.92 7.46
N GLY A 53 18.39 10.28 8.47
CA GLY A 53 17.94 11.64 8.70
C GLY A 53 16.73 12.08 7.87
N ALA A 54 16.34 11.34 6.82
CA ALA A 54 15.15 11.65 6.04
C ALA A 54 13.88 11.36 6.84
N LYS A 55 12.98 12.36 6.93
CA LYS A 55 11.68 12.23 7.61
C LYS A 55 10.55 12.13 6.59
N PRO A 56 9.55 11.25 6.80
CA PRO A 56 8.39 11.20 5.94
C PRO A 56 7.63 12.53 5.98
N PHE A 57 7.20 13.00 4.82
CA PHE A 57 6.31 14.16 4.74
C PHE A 57 4.92 13.79 5.26
N PRO A 58 4.07 14.77 5.59
CA PRO A 58 2.64 14.52 5.82
C PRO A 58 2.05 13.68 4.69
N ILE A 59 1.08 12.82 5.04
CA ILE A 59 0.45 11.88 4.11
C ILE A 59 -0.07 12.62 2.88
N ASN A 60 0.15 12.04 1.70
CA ASN A 60 -0.45 12.54 0.46
C ASN A 60 -1.99 12.58 0.60
N SER A 61 -2.56 13.78 0.65
CA SER A 61 -4.00 14.02 0.81
C SER A 61 -4.85 13.37 -0.28
N GLU A 62 -4.33 13.29 -1.51
CA GLU A 62 -5.00 12.62 -2.63
C GLU A 62 -5.10 11.11 -2.37
N ALA A 63 -4.01 10.48 -1.92
CA ALA A 63 -4.00 9.07 -1.56
C ALA A 63 -4.99 8.78 -0.42
N LEU A 64 -5.02 9.63 0.61
CA LEU A 64 -5.95 9.49 1.73
C LEU A 64 -7.41 9.61 1.26
N LYS A 65 -7.72 10.60 0.42
CA LYS A 65 -9.07 10.79 -0.13
C LYS A 65 -9.52 9.58 -0.94
N THR A 66 -8.66 9.03 -1.79
CA THR A 66 -8.94 7.83 -2.57
C THR A 66 -9.14 6.60 -1.67
N ALA A 67 -8.31 6.42 -0.64
CA ALA A 67 -8.48 5.33 0.32
C ALA A 67 -9.81 5.41 1.09
N VAL A 68 -10.22 6.61 1.53
CA VAL A 68 -11.53 6.81 2.18
C VAL A 68 -12.68 6.56 1.21
N MET A 69 -12.54 6.95 -0.06
CA MET A 69 -13.53 6.65 -1.10
C MET A 69 -13.71 5.15 -1.29
N VAL A 70 -12.61 4.40 -1.42
CA VAL A 70 -12.63 2.93 -1.54
C VAL A 70 -13.25 2.29 -0.30
N ALA A 71 -12.89 2.75 0.90
CA ALA A 71 -13.47 2.24 2.14
C ALA A 71 -15.00 2.44 2.18
N LYS A 72 -15.50 3.60 1.75
CA LYS A 72 -16.94 3.85 1.64
C LYS A 72 -17.59 2.96 0.57
N LEU A 73 -16.95 2.78 -0.58
CA LEU A 73 -17.43 1.90 -1.65
C LEU A 73 -17.58 0.45 -1.17
N LEU A 74 -16.67 -0.01 -0.31
CA LEU A 74 -16.68 -1.34 0.30
C LEU A 74 -17.54 -1.42 1.58
N ASN A 75 -18.39 -0.42 1.86
CA ASN A 75 -19.24 -0.34 3.06
C ASN A 75 -18.48 -0.49 4.39
N CYS A 76 -17.21 -0.06 4.44
CA CYS A 76 -16.40 -0.10 5.64
C CYS A 76 -16.73 1.06 6.58
N LYS A 77 -16.64 0.83 7.89
CA LYS A 77 -16.76 1.87 8.91
C LYS A 77 -15.48 2.70 8.98
N ILE A 78 -15.60 4.02 8.79
CA ILE A 78 -14.49 4.95 8.95
C ILE A 78 -14.31 5.29 10.44
N ILE A 79 -13.08 5.18 10.93
CA ILE A 79 -12.71 5.52 12.31
C ILE A 79 -11.98 6.85 12.30
N ASN A 80 -12.54 7.86 12.97
CA ASN A 80 -11.99 9.22 13.04
C ASN A 80 -11.11 9.40 14.28
N GLU A 81 -10.15 8.50 14.46
CA GLU A 81 -9.21 8.54 15.58
C GLU A 81 -7.79 8.76 15.07
N ASN A 82 -6.99 9.47 15.85
CA ASN A 82 -5.57 9.62 15.56
C ASN A 82 -4.86 8.28 15.77
N LYS A 83 -4.47 7.65 14.67
CA LYS A 83 -3.65 6.42 14.70
C LYS A 83 -2.20 6.75 14.38
N PHE A 84 -1.31 6.40 15.30
CA PHE A 84 0.13 6.43 15.06
C PHE A 84 0.54 5.17 14.32
N VAL A 85 0.95 5.32 13.05
CA VAL A 85 1.46 4.23 12.23
C VAL A 85 2.98 4.34 12.14
N LYS A 86 3.67 3.30 12.59
CA LYS A 86 5.12 3.15 12.37
C LYS A 86 5.34 2.22 11.19
N ARG A 87 6.43 2.43 10.45
CA ARG A 87 6.88 1.49 9.42
C ARG A 87 7.06 0.10 10.05
N LYS A 88 6.47 -0.93 9.44
CA LYS A 88 6.68 -2.33 9.83
C LYS A 88 8.18 -2.64 9.72
N ARG A 89 8.80 -3.08 10.83
CA ARG A 89 10.23 -3.40 10.89
C ARG A 89 10.42 -4.87 10.53
N GLN A 90 10.93 -5.12 9.33
CA GLN A 90 11.36 -6.42 8.85
C GLN A 90 12.61 -6.22 8.01
N PHE A 91 13.62 -7.06 8.19
CA PHE A 91 14.77 -7.13 7.30
C PHE A 91 14.53 -8.29 6.33
N LEU A 92 14.80 -8.04 5.05
CA LEU A 92 14.87 -9.08 4.03
C LEU A 92 16.35 -9.43 3.90
N ASN A 93 16.71 -10.66 4.22
CA ASN A 93 18.06 -11.15 3.95
C ASN A 93 18.18 -11.36 2.43
N LEU A 94 19.30 -10.96 1.86
CA LEU A 94 19.60 -11.11 0.43
C LEU A 94 20.58 -12.26 0.19
N ASP A 95 20.57 -13.23 1.10
CA ASP A 95 21.40 -14.44 1.04
C ASP A 95 20.77 -15.48 0.12
#